data_AF-A0AAW1YNP3-F1
#
_entry.id   AF-A0AAW1YNP3-F1
#
_cell.length_a   1.000
_cell.length_b   1.000
_cell.length_c   1.000
_cell.angle_alpha   90.00
_cell.angle_beta   90.00
_cell.angle_gamma   90.00
#
_symmetry.space_group_name_H-M   'P 1'
#
loop_
_entity.id
_entity.type
_entity.pdbx_description
1 polymer ?
#
loop_
_entity_poly.entity_id
_entity_poly.type
_entity_poly.pdbx_seq_one_letter_code
_entity_poly.pdbx_strand_id
1 'polypeptide(L)'
;MYFRLLVEVEHDEDPYYVPRGRIYRNAHAFHRSYLLMEKLFKIYVYEEGEMPLFHAGPCISIYSSEGRFIHEMERGKLYRTKDPDEAHVYFLPVSVTNLVQYLYVPVSKDYWDPLKRAIVDYVNVIAGRHPFWNRSLGADHFMLSCHDWGPVTSSFVPQLFHKSIRVFCNANTSEGFNPSKDASFPEINLRNSEVPPLGGDRPSTRTLLAFFAGRLHGHIRYLLLNEWKGKDQDVQVYDELPKGVSYDKKLK
;
A
#
# COMPACT_ATOMS: atom_id res chain seq x y z
N MET A 1 -10.14 -5.72 -2.18
CA MET A 1 -11.16 -6.28 -1.26
C MET A 1 -11.07 -5.47 0.02
N TYR A 2 -12.07 -4.66 0.37
CA TYR A 2 -12.01 -3.87 1.62
C TYR A 2 -12.53 -4.70 2.77
N PHE A 3 -11.70 -5.58 3.29
CA PHE A 3 -11.88 -6.11 4.63
C PHE A 3 -10.95 -5.29 5.52
N ARG A 4 -11.50 -4.27 6.19
CA ARG A 4 -10.75 -3.58 7.23
C ARG A 4 -10.89 -4.43 8.50
N LEU A 5 -9.96 -5.34 8.69
CA LEU A 5 -9.65 -5.77 10.05
C LEU A 5 -9.23 -4.49 10.78
N LEU A 6 -10.01 -4.09 11.78
CA LEU A 6 -9.68 -2.96 12.64
C LEU A 6 -8.56 -3.40 13.58
N VAL A 7 -7.38 -3.69 13.01
CA VAL A 7 -6.16 -3.88 13.77
C VAL A 7 -5.69 -2.49 14.16
N GLU A 8 -5.67 -2.25 15.46
CA GLU A 8 -5.10 -1.05 16.03
C GLU A 8 -3.59 -1.11 15.84
N VAL A 9 -3.04 -0.11 15.16
CA VAL A 9 -1.72 0.39 15.52
C VAL A 9 -2.03 1.50 16.50
N GLU A 10 -2.02 1.16 17.79
CA GLU A 10 -2.15 2.16 18.85
C GLU A 10 -1.03 3.17 18.65
N HIS A 11 -1.40 4.39 18.27
CA HIS A 11 -0.58 5.56 18.55
C HIS A 11 -0.92 5.99 19.98
N ASP A 12 -0.80 5.07 20.94
CA ASP A 12 -0.86 5.45 22.35
C ASP A 12 0.41 6.26 22.59
N GLU A 13 0.26 7.48 23.11
CA GLU A 13 1.39 8.30 23.59
C GLU A 13 2.10 7.64 24.79
N ASP A 14 1.78 6.38 25.11
CA ASP A 14 2.47 5.57 26.09
C ASP A 14 3.63 4.79 25.44
N PRO A 15 4.89 5.24 25.59
CA PRO A 15 6.06 4.49 25.12
C PRO A 15 6.19 3.10 25.76
N TYR A 16 5.38 2.77 26.77
CA TYR A 16 5.34 1.48 27.46
C TYR A 16 4.23 0.53 26.98
N TYR A 17 3.35 0.93 26.05
CA TYR A 17 2.36 0.01 25.51
C TYR A 17 3.02 -1.06 24.63
N VAL A 18 2.97 -2.32 25.06
CA VAL A 18 3.45 -3.46 24.27
C VAL A 18 2.24 -4.22 23.72
N PRO A 19 2.05 -4.30 22.39
CA PRO A 19 0.92 -5.01 21.78
C PRO A 19 0.85 -6.45 22.28
N ARG A 20 -0.30 -6.90 22.79
CA ARG A 20 -0.48 -8.28 23.29
C ARG A 20 -1.30 -9.11 22.29
N GLY A 21 -1.04 -10.41 22.24
CA GLY A 21 -1.87 -11.36 21.47
C GLY A 21 -1.08 -12.37 20.66
N ARG A 22 -1.77 -13.41 20.19
CA ARG A 22 -1.17 -14.52 19.42
C ARG A 22 -0.72 -14.14 18.01
N ILE A 23 -1.06 -12.94 17.54
CA ILE A 23 -0.63 -12.43 16.23
C ILE A 23 0.87 -12.10 16.20
N TYR A 24 1.47 -11.79 17.35
CA TYR A 24 2.89 -11.50 17.47
C TYR A 24 3.66 -12.76 17.90
N ARG A 25 4.68 -13.15 17.13
CA ARG A 25 5.64 -14.18 17.56
C ARG A 25 6.39 -13.75 18.83
N ASN A 26 6.77 -12.46 18.89
CA ASN A 26 7.33 -11.82 20.07
C ASN A 26 6.93 -10.34 20.10
N ALA A 27 5.93 -10.03 20.92
CA ALA A 27 5.36 -8.69 21.08
C ALA A 27 6.37 -7.63 21.52
N HIS A 28 7.20 -7.95 22.52
CA HIS A 28 8.21 -7.02 23.06
C HIS A 28 9.29 -6.70 22.02
N ALA A 29 9.75 -7.72 21.28
CA ALA A 29 10.72 -7.53 20.22
C ALA A 29 10.14 -6.68 19.08
N PHE A 30 8.89 -6.94 18.68
CA PHE A 30 8.20 -6.12 17.69
C PHE A 30 8.10 -4.65 18.12
N HIS A 31 7.58 -4.39 19.33
CA HIS A 31 7.41 -3.03 19.86
C HIS A 31 8.74 -2.27 19.90
N ARG A 32 9.78 -2.91 20.46
CA ARG A 32 11.12 -2.30 20.54
C ARG A 32 11.68 -1.98 19.15
N SER A 33 11.54 -2.90 18.19
CA SER A 33 12.00 -2.70 16.82
C SER A 33 11.21 -1.60 16.11
N TYR A 34 9.90 -1.51 16.34
CA TYR A 34 9.06 -0.44 15.80
C TYR A 34 9.50 0.94 16.31
N LEU A 35 9.67 1.11 17.62
CA LEU A 35 10.15 2.37 18.20
C LEU A 35 11.55 2.78 17.73
N LEU A 36 12.42 1.81 17.42
CA LEU A 36 13.73 2.07 16.83
C LEU A 36 13.60 2.48 15.36
N MET A 37 12.74 1.80 14.60
CA MET A 37 12.43 2.13 13.22
C MET A 37 11.91 3.56 13.09
N GLU A 38 10.97 3.98 13.93
CA GLU A 38 10.42 5.35 13.91
C GLU A 38 11.51 6.44 14.09
N LYS A 39 12.61 6.12 14.78
CA LYS A 39 13.70 7.08 15.05
C LYS A 39 14.81 7.03 14.00
N LEU A 40 15.14 5.84 13.51
CA LEU A 40 16.36 5.60 12.76
C LEU A 40 16.11 5.34 11.28
N PHE A 41 14.92 4.87 10.90
CA PHE A 41 14.67 4.43 9.55
C PHE A 41 14.71 5.59 8.57
N LYS A 42 15.48 5.40 7.49
CA LYS A 42 15.66 6.39 6.44
C LYS A 42 15.43 5.79 5.07
N ILE A 43 14.74 6.55 4.24
CA ILE A 43 14.38 6.23 2.87
C ILE A 43 15.09 7.23 1.96
N TYR A 44 15.92 6.75 1.04
CA TYR A 44 16.41 7.56 -0.06
C TYR A 44 15.38 7.54 -1.18
N VAL A 45 15.01 8.70 -1.72
CA VAL A 45 14.08 8.80 -2.85
C VAL A 45 14.88 9.20 -4.08
N TYR A 46 14.87 8.37 -5.11
CA TYR A 46 15.49 8.74 -6.38
C TYR A 46 14.83 9.97 -6.98
N GLU A 47 15.62 10.91 -7.49
CA GLU A 47 15.14 12.20 -8.02
C GLU A 47 14.84 12.15 -9.52
N GLU A 48 15.21 11.06 -10.20
CA GLU A 48 14.88 10.88 -11.61
C GLU A 48 13.40 10.62 -11.84
N GLY A 49 12.93 11.04 -13.02
CA GLY A 49 11.56 10.88 -13.47
C GLY A 49 10.81 12.22 -13.47
N GLU A 50 9.87 12.38 -14.39
CA GLU A 50 9.08 13.60 -14.51
C GLU A 50 7.63 13.37 -14.09
N MET A 51 7.04 14.39 -13.45
CA MET A 51 5.60 14.44 -13.22
C MET A 51 4.84 14.49 -14.57
N PRO A 52 3.65 13.88 -14.68
CA PRO A 52 2.91 13.24 -13.59
C PRO A 52 3.25 11.76 -13.37
N LEU A 53 4.11 11.15 -14.19
CA LEU A 53 4.34 9.69 -14.15
C LEU A 53 5.14 9.27 -12.91
N PHE A 54 6.07 10.12 -12.49
CA PHE A 54 6.91 9.94 -11.30
C PHE A 54 6.69 11.10 -10.33
N HIS A 55 7.00 10.89 -9.05
CA HIS A 55 6.94 11.91 -7.98
C HIS A 55 5.57 12.52 -7.70
N ALA A 56 4.52 12.03 -8.35
CA ALA A 56 3.14 12.46 -8.12
C ALA A 56 2.19 11.28 -8.31
N GLY A 57 1.10 11.27 -7.54
CA GLY A 57 0.04 10.27 -7.68
C GLY A 57 -1.31 10.84 -7.27
N PRO A 58 -2.41 10.15 -7.63
CA PRO A 58 -3.74 10.55 -7.21
C PRO A 58 -3.84 10.51 -5.68
N CYS A 59 -4.29 11.61 -5.07
CA CYS A 59 -4.45 11.71 -3.61
C CYS A 59 -5.92 11.59 -3.15
N ILE A 60 -6.81 11.15 -4.06
CA ILE A 60 -8.24 10.94 -3.84
C ILE A 60 -8.67 9.57 -4.42
N SER A 61 -9.86 9.11 -4.05
CA SER A 61 -10.43 7.83 -4.43
C SER A 61 -9.61 6.63 -3.90
N ILE A 62 -9.83 5.46 -4.49
CA ILE A 62 -9.27 4.17 -4.08
C ILE A 62 -7.74 4.09 -4.18
N TYR A 63 -7.11 4.90 -5.05
CA TYR A 63 -5.66 4.95 -5.21
C TYR A 63 -4.99 6.04 -4.37
N SER A 64 -5.76 6.69 -3.49
CA SER A 64 -5.26 7.85 -2.73
C SER A 64 -4.05 7.54 -1.86
N SER A 65 -3.96 6.33 -1.33
CA SER A 65 -2.84 5.90 -0.47
C SER A 65 -1.52 5.88 -1.23
N GLU A 66 -1.53 5.56 -2.53
CA GLU A 66 -0.35 5.62 -3.41
C GLU A 66 0.14 7.06 -3.55
N GLY A 67 -0.75 7.97 -3.97
CA GLY A 67 -0.39 9.38 -4.13
C GLY A 67 -0.01 10.06 -2.82
N ARG A 68 -0.67 9.73 -1.71
CA ARG A 68 -0.32 10.25 -0.37
C ARG A 68 1.06 9.82 0.06
N PHE A 69 1.40 8.53 -0.10
CA PHE A 69 2.74 8.05 0.23
C PHE A 69 3.81 8.79 -0.58
N ILE A 70 3.61 8.90 -1.90
CA ILE A 70 4.53 9.64 -2.78
C ILE A 70 4.63 11.10 -2.32
N HIS A 71 3.51 11.76 -2.02
CA HIS A 71 3.49 13.15 -1.54
C HIS A 71 4.27 13.34 -0.24
N GLU A 72 4.10 12.44 0.73
CA GLU A 72 4.82 12.48 2.01
C GLU A 72 6.31 12.20 1.82
N MET A 73 6.69 11.33 0.89
CA MET A 73 8.10 11.16 0.52
C MET A 73 8.65 12.40 -0.18
N GLU A 74 7.85 13.10 -0.99
CA GLU A 74 8.30 14.32 -1.68
C GLU A 74 8.47 15.53 -0.75
N ARG A 75 7.55 15.73 0.19
CA ARG A 75 7.50 16.94 1.02
C ARG A 75 7.91 16.72 2.47
N GLY A 76 7.77 15.50 2.96
CA GLY A 76 8.07 15.13 4.33
C GLY A 76 9.57 15.04 4.60
N LYS A 77 9.92 15.16 5.88
CA LYS A 77 11.32 15.06 6.36
C LYS A 77 11.54 13.95 7.37
N LEU A 78 10.45 13.29 7.83
CA LEU A 78 10.52 12.33 8.92
C LEU A 78 11.39 11.12 8.55
N TYR A 79 11.07 10.51 7.41
CA TYR A 79 11.76 9.30 6.92
C TYR A 79 12.68 9.54 5.73
N ARG A 80 12.52 10.64 4.96
CA ARG A 80 13.38 10.90 3.80
C ARG A 80 14.78 11.33 4.23
N THR A 81 15.79 10.75 3.58
CA THR A 81 17.17 11.26 3.59
C THR A 81 17.60 11.66 2.17
N LYS A 82 18.56 12.58 2.09
CA LYS A 82 19.27 12.92 0.85
C LYS A 82 20.63 12.24 0.76
N ASP A 83 21.10 11.65 1.86
CA ASP A 83 22.33 10.88 1.89
C ASP A 83 22.01 9.41 1.62
N PRO A 84 22.44 8.84 0.48
CA PRO A 84 22.18 7.44 0.18
C PRO A 84 22.92 6.46 1.11
N ASP A 85 23.95 6.90 1.85
CA ASP A 85 24.69 6.06 2.81
C ASP A 85 23.97 5.95 4.17
N GLU A 86 23.10 6.91 4.50
CA GLU A 86 22.20 6.82 5.67
C GLU A 86 20.94 5.98 5.39
N ALA A 87 20.67 5.68 4.12
CA ALA A 87 19.44 5.05 3.69
C ALA A 87 19.40 3.57 4.03
N HIS A 88 18.25 3.14 4.57
CA HIS A 88 17.98 1.72 4.83
C HIS A 88 17.32 1.06 3.63
N VAL A 89 16.50 1.82 2.90
CA VAL A 89 15.85 1.40 1.66
C VAL A 89 15.79 2.57 0.67
N TYR A 90 15.60 2.24 -0.59
CA TYR A 90 15.58 3.21 -1.69
C TYR A 90 14.22 3.14 -2.40
N PHE A 91 13.52 4.27 -2.46
CA PHE A 91 12.20 4.37 -3.07
C PHE A 91 12.29 4.73 -4.55
N LEU A 92 11.56 3.99 -5.37
CA LEU A 92 11.26 4.33 -6.76
C LEU A 92 9.90 5.07 -6.79
N PRO A 93 9.86 6.40 -6.95
CA PRO A 93 8.64 7.21 -6.89
C PRO A 93 7.77 7.09 -8.16
N VAL A 94 7.53 5.86 -8.61
CA VAL A 94 6.68 5.55 -9.78
C VAL A 94 5.22 5.52 -9.35
N SER A 95 4.38 6.29 -10.04
CA SER A 95 2.93 6.18 -9.89
C SER A 95 2.37 5.26 -10.97
N VAL A 96 2.13 4.01 -10.61
CA VAL A 96 1.51 3.05 -11.54
C VAL A 96 0.16 3.57 -11.98
N THR A 97 -0.61 4.20 -11.08
CA THR A 97 -1.90 4.78 -11.46
C THR A 97 -1.76 5.83 -12.56
N ASN A 98 -0.75 6.70 -12.47
CA ASN A 98 -0.50 7.70 -13.52
C ASN A 98 0.08 7.06 -14.79
N LEU A 99 0.93 6.04 -14.68
CA LEU A 99 1.36 5.27 -15.86
C LEU A 99 0.15 4.72 -16.63
N VAL A 100 -0.81 4.12 -15.93
CA VAL A 100 -2.06 3.66 -16.55
C VAL A 100 -2.82 4.84 -17.15
N GLN A 101 -3.08 5.88 -16.36
CA GLN A 101 -3.92 7.00 -16.80
C GLN A 101 -3.38 7.74 -18.04
N TYR A 102 -2.06 7.92 -18.12
CA TYR A 102 -1.44 8.75 -19.16
C TYR A 102 -0.84 7.95 -20.32
N LEU A 103 -0.45 6.69 -20.12
CA LEU A 103 0.23 5.90 -21.15
C LEU A 103 -0.60 4.75 -21.70
N TYR A 104 -1.69 4.35 -21.02
CA TYR A 104 -2.54 3.28 -21.52
C TYR A 104 -3.24 3.72 -22.82
N VAL A 105 -3.11 2.89 -23.85
CA VAL A 105 -3.78 3.08 -25.14
C VAL A 105 -4.85 1.99 -25.31
N PRO A 106 -6.15 2.32 -25.14
CA PRO A 106 -7.22 1.36 -25.37
C PRO A 106 -7.16 0.77 -26.79
N VAL A 107 -7.54 -0.50 -26.94
CA VAL A 107 -7.72 -1.19 -28.25
C VAL A 107 -6.42 -1.49 -29.02
N SER A 108 -5.24 -1.12 -28.50
CA SER A 108 -3.96 -1.58 -29.03
C SER A 108 -3.71 -3.05 -28.71
N LYS A 109 -3.08 -3.80 -29.62
CA LYS A 109 -2.57 -5.17 -29.32
C LYS A 109 -1.47 -5.15 -28.26
N ASP A 110 -0.71 -4.05 -28.20
CA ASP A 110 0.45 -3.85 -27.33
C ASP A 110 0.19 -2.75 -26.30
N TYR A 111 -1.01 -2.75 -25.70
CA TYR A 111 -1.42 -1.69 -24.77
C TYR A 111 -0.54 -1.56 -23.52
N TRP A 112 0.28 -2.56 -23.22
CA TRP A 112 1.29 -2.55 -22.16
C TRP A 112 2.61 -1.90 -22.56
N ASP A 113 2.94 -1.82 -23.84
CA ASP A 113 4.27 -1.40 -24.31
C ASP A 113 4.69 0.00 -23.87
N PRO A 114 3.81 1.01 -23.83
CA PRO A 114 4.15 2.32 -23.28
C PRO A 114 4.56 2.24 -21.80
N LEU A 115 3.81 1.50 -20.97
CA LEU A 115 4.10 1.33 -19.55
C LEU A 115 5.40 0.55 -19.34
N LYS A 116 5.57 -0.53 -20.10
CA LYS A 116 6.78 -1.36 -20.11
C LYS A 116 8.02 -0.53 -20.42
N ARG A 117 7.99 0.27 -21.48
CA ARG A 117 9.13 1.15 -21.84
C ARG A 117 9.42 2.14 -20.74
N ALA A 118 8.40 2.82 -20.21
CA ALA A 118 8.58 3.80 -19.13
C ALA A 118 9.27 3.19 -17.89
N ILE A 119 8.83 2.03 -17.41
CA ILE A 119 9.42 1.41 -16.21
C ILE A 119 10.80 0.82 -16.47
N VAL A 120 11.02 0.19 -17.64
CA VAL A 120 12.32 -0.39 -18.02
C VAL A 120 13.36 0.71 -18.18
N ASP A 121 13.02 1.78 -18.91
CA ASP A 121 13.93 2.91 -19.12
C ASP A 121 14.24 3.62 -17.80
N TYR A 122 13.23 3.79 -16.94
CA TYR A 122 13.43 4.37 -15.61
C TYR A 122 14.45 3.58 -14.79
N VAL A 123 14.26 2.27 -14.65
CA VAL A 123 15.19 1.42 -13.88
C VAL A 123 16.58 1.41 -14.53
N ASN A 124 16.68 1.42 -15.86
CA ASN A 124 17.97 1.49 -16.55
C ASN A 124 18.71 2.81 -16.25
N VAL A 125 17.99 3.94 -16.19
CA VAL A 125 18.57 5.24 -15.79
C VAL A 125 19.08 5.18 -14.35
N ILE A 126 18.27 4.65 -13.43
CA ILE A 126 18.65 4.49 -12.03
C ILE A 126 19.91 3.59 -11.91
N ALA A 127 19.89 2.43 -12.55
CA ALA A 127 21.00 1.48 -12.54
C ALA A 127 22.28 2.03 -13.17
N GLY A 128 22.16 2.92 -14.17
CA GLY A 128 23.30 3.55 -14.84
C GLY A 128 23.89 4.73 -14.08
N ARG A 129 23.08 5.48 -13.34
CA ARG A 129 23.51 6.70 -12.62
C ARG A 129 23.94 6.43 -11.18
N HIS A 130 23.31 5.48 -10.52
CA HIS A 130 23.48 5.25 -9.08
C HIS A 130 24.11 3.89 -8.81
N PRO A 131 25.20 3.81 -8.03
CA PRO A 131 25.84 2.53 -7.72
C PRO A 131 24.97 1.63 -6.83
N PHE A 132 24.02 2.23 -6.09
CA PHE A 132 23.22 1.55 -5.06
C PHE A 132 22.28 0.49 -5.64
N TRP A 133 21.71 0.73 -6.82
CA TRP A 133 20.88 -0.27 -7.50
C TRP A 133 21.67 -1.55 -7.81
N ASN A 134 22.88 -1.40 -8.37
CA ASN A 134 23.70 -2.54 -8.78
C ASN A 134 24.32 -3.28 -7.59
N ARG A 135 24.53 -2.59 -6.45
CA ARG A 135 25.03 -3.20 -5.20
C ARG A 135 24.13 -4.33 -4.71
N SER A 136 22.81 -4.12 -4.73
CA SER A 136 21.82 -5.09 -4.22
C SER A 136 21.05 -5.79 -5.34
N LEU A 137 21.26 -5.38 -6.59
CA LEU A 137 20.42 -5.75 -7.73
C LEU A 137 18.94 -5.47 -7.47
N GLY A 138 18.63 -4.33 -6.84
CA GLY A 138 17.28 -3.91 -6.52
C GLY A 138 16.72 -4.44 -5.20
N ALA A 139 17.43 -5.25 -4.42
CA ALA A 139 16.85 -5.96 -3.27
C ALA A 139 16.50 -5.06 -2.07
N ASP A 140 17.21 -3.94 -1.90
CA ASP A 140 16.91 -2.88 -0.91
C ASP A 140 16.10 -1.72 -1.53
N HIS A 141 15.62 -1.89 -2.76
CA HIS A 141 14.74 -0.95 -3.46
C HIS A 141 13.30 -1.36 -3.31
N PHE A 142 12.41 -0.37 -3.27
CA PHE A 142 10.98 -0.63 -3.25
C PHE A 142 10.18 0.29 -4.16
N MET A 143 9.06 -0.24 -4.63
CA MET A 143 8.00 0.50 -5.30
C MET A 143 6.70 0.34 -4.52
N LEU A 144 5.79 1.31 -4.65
CA LEU A 144 4.47 1.23 -4.07
C LEU A 144 3.41 1.34 -5.16
N SER A 145 2.41 0.46 -5.14
CA SER A 145 1.25 0.60 -6.00
C SER A 145 -0.06 0.16 -5.35
N CYS A 146 -1.10 0.98 -5.50
CA CYS A 146 -2.48 0.57 -5.20
C CYS A 146 -3.26 0.11 -6.43
N HIS A 147 -2.77 0.38 -7.64
CA HIS A 147 -3.42 -0.11 -8.85
C HIS A 147 -3.23 -1.63 -8.98
N ASP A 148 -4.26 -2.32 -9.48
CA ASP A 148 -4.20 -3.75 -9.81
C ASP A 148 -3.18 -4.09 -10.91
N TRP A 149 -2.59 -3.08 -11.57
CA TRP A 149 -1.55 -3.25 -12.58
C TRP A 149 -0.14 -3.16 -11.97
N GLY A 150 -0.01 -2.97 -10.66
CA GLY A 150 1.27 -2.99 -9.95
C GLY A 150 2.08 -4.27 -10.20
N PRO A 151 1.49 -5.47 -10.04
CA PRO A 151 2.19 -6.74 -10.29
C PRO A 151 2.75 -6.86 -11.71
N VAL A 152 1.93 -6.59 -12.73
CA VAL A 152 2.35 -6.65 -14.14
C VAL A 152 3.36 -5.55 -14.49
N THR A 153 3.19 -4.33 -13.97
CA THR A 153 4.18 -3.25 -14.19
C THR A 153 5.55 -3.63 -13.63
N SER A 154 5.57 -4.23 -12.44
CA SER A 154 6.82 -4.71 -11.83
C SER A 154 7.45 -5.88 -12.60
N SER A 155 6.66 -6.70 -13.30
CA SER A 155 7.15 -7.90 -14.01
C SER A 155 7.96 -7.59 -15.26
N PHE A 156 7.82 -6.38 -15.80
CA PHE A 156 8.62 -5.91 -16.94
C PHE A 156 10.11 -5.78 -16.63
N VAL A 157 10.49 -5.66 -15.35
CA VAL A 157 11.87 -5.61 -14.89
C VAL A 157 12.12 -6.79 -13.94
N PRO A 158 12.88 -7.83 -14.35
CA PRO A 158 13.05 -9.05 -13.55
C PRO A 158 13.56 -8.80 -12.12
N GLN A 159 14.48 -7.85 -11.93
CA GLN A 159 15.00 -7.51 -10.60
C GLN A 159 13.91 -6.86 -9.73
N LEU A 160 13.09 -5.98 -10.31
CA LEU A 160 11.98 -5.33 -9.61
C LEU A 160 10.91 -6.34 -9.17
N PHE A 161 10.62 -7.34 -10.02
CA PHE A 161 9.65 -8.38 -9.71
C PHE A 161 10.16 -9.37 -8.67
N HIS A 162 11.37 -9.91 -8.86
CA HIS A 162 11.87 -11.03 -8.07
C HIS A 162 12.64 -10.62 -6.81
N LYS A 163 13.28 -9.44 -6.80
CA LYS A 163 14.19 -9.04 -5.71
C LYS A 163 13.73 -7.82 -4.93
N SER A 164 13.28 -6.77 -5.61
CA SER A 164 12.83 -5.55 -4.94
C SER A 164 11.61 -5.77 -4.07
N ILE A 165 11.48 -4.98 -3.02
CA ILE A 165 10.30 -4.99 -2.15
C ILE A 165 9.15 -4.33 -2.93
N ARG A 166 8.04 -5.04 -3.12
CA ARG A 166 6.86 -4.44 -3.74
C ARG A 166 5.82 -4.20 -2.67
N VAL A 167 5.42 -2.95 -2.54
CA VAL A 167 4.43 -2.52 -1.57
C VAL A 167 3.10 -2.39 -2.32
N PHE A 168 2.15 -3.27 -2.04
CA PHE A 168 0.89 -3.33 -2.77
C PHE A 168 -0.33 -3.16 -1.88
N CYS A 169 -1.35 -2.46 -2.39
CA CYS A 169 -2.61 -2.29 -1.69
C CYS A 169 -3.54 -3.52 -1.80
N ASN A 170 -3.07 -4.55 -2.53
CA ASN A 170 -3.65 -5.89 -2.60
C ASN A 170 -2.55 -6.95 -2.43
N ALA A 171 -2.74 -7.87 -1.48
CA ALA A 171 -1.80 -8.97 -1.19
C ALA A 171 -2.18 -10.26 -1.93
N ASN A 172 -2.48 -10.17 -3.24
CA ASN A 172 -2.96 -11.31 -4.02
C ASN A 172 -1.80 -12.21 -4.50
N THR A 173 -1.64 -13.37 -3.87
CA THR A 173 -0.58 -14.33 -4.24
C THR A 173 -0.77 -14.94 -5.63
N SER A 174 -2.00 -14.98 -6.17
CA SER A 174 -2.23 -15.49 -7.53
C SER A 174 -1.69 -14.56 -8.63
N GLU A 175 -1.49 -13.28 -8.30
CA GLU A 175 -0.88 -12.27 -9.18
C GLU A 175 0.62 -12.09 -8.92
N GLY A 176 1.19 -12.96 -8.07
CA GLY A 176 2.62 -13.02 -7.80
C GLY A 176 3.06 -12.27 -6.55
N PHE A 177 2.15 -11.81 -5.66
CA PHE A 177 2.52 -11.30 -4.34
C PHE A 177 3.28 -12.37 -3.54
N ASN A 178 4.42 -12.00 -2.97
CA ASN A 178 5.28 -12.88 -2.17
C ASN A 178 5.38 -12.35 -0.73
N PRO A 179 4.68 -12.96 0.26
CA PRO A 179 4.65 -12.46 1.64
C PRO A 179 6.01 -12.51 2.36
N SER A 180 7.00 -13.21 1.80
CA SER A 180 8.37 -13.25 2.36
C SER A 180 9.22 -12.05 1.96
N LYS A 181 8.74 -11.20 1.03
CA LYS A 181 9.50 -10.09 0.42
C LYS A 181 8.66 -8.82 0.24
N ASP A 182 7.44 -8.98 -0.24
CA ASP A 182 6.50 -7.88 -0.51
C ASP A 182 5.76 -7.47 0.77
N ALA A 183 5.26 -6.24 0.79
CA ALA A 183 4.49 -5.70 1.91
C ALA A 183 3.08 -5.29 1.46
N SER A 184 2.08 -5.58 2.28
CA SER A 184 0.73 -5.06 2.06
C SER A 184 0.62 -3.64 2.60
N PHE A 185 0.01 -2.74 1.83
CA PHE A 185 -0.28 -1.37 2.24
C PHE A 185 -1.79 -1.14 2.35
N PRO A 186 -2.31 -0.53 3.41
CA PRO A 186 -3.74 -0.32 3.54
C PRO A 186 -4.27 0.61 2.44
N GLU A 187 -5.25 0.13 1.67
CA GLU A 187 -5.98 0.95 0.72
C GLU A 187 -6.98 1.85 1.45
N ILE A 188 -6.87 3.15 1.25
CA ILE A 188 -7.78 4.15 1.83
C ILE A 188 -8.52 4.80 0.66
N ASN A 189 -9.86 4.73 0.71
CA ASN A 189 -10.71 5.44 -0.24
C ASN A 189 -11.02 6.84 0.30
N LEU A 190 -10.22 7.83 -0.07
CA LEU A 190 -10.43 9.22 0.31
C LEU A 190 -11.44 9.89 -0.65
N ARG A 191 -12.63 10.21 -0.14
CA ARG A 191 -13.68 10.89 -0.93
C ARG A 191 -13.36 12.38 -1.18
N ASN A 192 -12.61 12.98 -0.28
CA ASN A 192 -12.15 14.36 -0.31
C ASN A 192 -10.66 14.43 0.08
N SER A 193 -10.09 15.63 0.14
CA SER A 193 -8.69 15.84 0.52
C SER A 193 -8.42 15.68 2.02
N GLU A 194 -9.42 15.32 2.82
CA GLU A 194 -9.27 15.13 4.27
C GLU A 194 -8.91 13.68 4.56
N VAL A 195 -7.90 13.48 5.41
CA VAL A 195 -7.59 12.15 5.93
C VAL A 195 -8.55 11.89 7.09
N PRO A 196 -9.43 10.87 7.02
CA PRO A 196 -10.28 10.54 8.14
C PRO A 196 -9.40 10.09 9.30
N PRO A 197 -9.87 10.19 10.56
CA PRO A 197 -9.14 9.68 11.71
C PRO A 197 -8.65 8.25 11.43
N LEU A 198 -7.33 8.04 11.52
CA LEU A 198 -6.74 6.72 11.35
C LEU A 198 -7.05 5.90 12.59
N GLY A 199 -8.06 5.04 12.50
CA GLY A 199 -8.49 4.17 13.60
C GLY A 199 -10.01 4.07 13.67
N GLY A 200 -10.48 3.15 14.52
CA GLY A 200 -11.87 3.10 14.99
C GLY A 200 -11.91 3.37 16.49
N ASP A 201 -13.06 3.16 17.12
CA ASP A 201 -13.16 3.20 18.58
C ASP A 201 -12.24 2.15 19.22
N ARG A 202 -11.98 2.21 20.54
CA ARG A 202 -11.14 1.19 21.20
C ARG A 202 -11.77 -0.21 21.06
N PRO A 203 -11.01 -1.31 20.92
CA PRO A 203 -11.56 -2.66 20.81
C PRO A 203 -12.55 -3.00 21.92
N SER A 204 -12.33 -2.49 23.13
CA SER A 204 -13.23 -2.67 24.30
C SER A 204 -14.56 -1.93 24.20
N THR A 205 -14.66 -0.88 23.38
CA THR A 205 -15.87 -0.09 23.17
C THR A 205 -16.59 -0.43 21.87
N ARG A 206 -15.93 -1.18 20.97
CA ARG A 206 -16.54 -1.63 19.71
C ARG A 206 -17.63 -2.64 20.00
N THR A 207 -18.80 -2.42 19.40
CA THR A 207 -19.95 -3.33 19.45
C THR A 207 -19.99 -4.28 18.24
N LEU A 208 -19.09 -4.09 17.28
CA LEU A 208 -19.02 -4.86 16.04
C LEU A 208 -17.60 -5.35 15.81
N LEU A 209 -17.46 -6.64 15.52
CA LEU A 209 -16.17 -7.25 15.20
C LEU A 209 -15.70 -6.86 13.79
N ALA A 210 -16.60 -6.92 12.80
CA ALA A 210 -16.28 -6.58 11.43
C ALA A 210 -17.48 -6.06 10.64
N PHE A 211 -17.21 -5.21 9.66
CA PHE A 211 -18.20 -4.65 8.74
C PHE A 211 -17.72 -4.78 7.29
N PHE A 212 -18.63 -5.20 6.42
CA PHE A 212 -18.42 -5.17 4.96
C PHE A 212 -19.67 -4.62 4.27
N ALA A 213 -19.50 -3.69 3.33
CA ALA A 213 -20.54 -3.31 2.40
C ALA A 213 -19.98 -3.20 0.99
N GLY A 214 -20.49 -3.99 0.05
CA GLY A 214 -20.03 -3.95 -1.33
C GLY A 214 -20.79 -4.88 -2.26
N ARG A 215 -21.11 -4.36 -3.45
CA ARG A 215 -21.83 -5.10 -4.50
C ARG A 215 -21.12 -6.40 -4.87
N LEU A 216 -21.87 -7.38 -5.34
CA LEU A 216 -21.33 -8.65 -5.82
C LEU A 216 -20.42 -8.42 -7.03
N HIS A 217 -19.11 -8.43 -6.79
CA HIS A 217 -18.09 -8.18 -7.79
C HIS A 217 -16.88 -9.08 -7.54
N GLY A 218 -16.66 -10.04 -8.43
CA GLY A 218 -15.62 -11.05 -8.30
C GLY A 218 -16.01 -12.23 -7.38
N HIS A 219 -15.29 -13.34 -7.55
CA HIS A 219 -15.57 -14.60 -6.86
C HIS A 219 -15.44 -14.50 -5.33
N ILE A 220 -14.47 -13.74 -4.83
CA ILE A 220 -14.25 -13.61 -3.38
C ILE A 220 -15.45 -12.97 -2.66
N ARG A 221 -16.14 -12.02 -3.29
CA ARG A 221 -17.32 -11.37 -2.69
C ARG A 221 -18.51 -12.32 -2.64
N TYR A 222 -18.63 -13.21 -3.61
CA TYR A 222 -19.63 -14.29 -3.56
C TYR A 222 -19.41 -15.18 -2.34
N LEU A 223 -18.17 -15.65 -2.13
CA LEU A 223 -17.83 -16.48 -0.97
C LEU A 223 -18.08 -15.75 0.35
N LEU A 224 -17.63 -14.50 0.46
CA LEU A 224 -17.83 -13.64 1.64
C LEU A 224 -19.31 -13.44 1.96
N LEU A 225 -20.12 -13.07 0.97
CA LEU A 225 -21.56 -12.87 1.16
C LEU A 225 -22.24 -14.17 1.55
N ASN A 226 -21.88 -15.28 0.90
CA ASN A 226 -22.43 -16.58 1.24
C ASN A 226 -22.06 -17.01 2.66
N GLU A 227 -20.85 -16.69 3.13
CA GLU A 227 -20.36 -17.16 4.43
C GLU A 227 -20.83 -16.32 5.62
N TRP A 228 -20.98 -15.00 5.46
CA TRP A 228 -21.23 -14.11 6.60
C TRP A 228 -22.52 -13.29 6.53
N LYS A 229 -23.17 -13.14 5.35
CA LYS A 229 -24.36 -12.29 5.24
C LYS A 229 -25.51 -12.83 6.09
N GLY A 230 -25.88 -12.09 7.13
CA GLY A 230 -26.98 -12.43 8.03
C GLY A 230 -26.75 -13.66 8.90
N LYS A 231 -25.49 -14.11 9.03
CA LYS A 231 -25.12 -15.33 9.75
C LYS A 231 -24.47 -15.08 11.11
N ASP A 232 -23.96 -13.86 11.34
CA ASP A 232 -23.31 -13.46 12.58
C ASP A 232 -23.75 -12.03 12.95
N GLN A 233 -24.05 -11.78 14.22
CA GLN A 233 -24.46 -10.46 14.71
C GLN A 233 -23.29 -9.50 14.89
N ASP A 234 -22.10 -10.05 15.18
CA ASP A 234 -20.86 -9.32 15.38
C ASP A 234 -20.14 -9.04 14.04
N VAL A 235 -20.54 -9.71 12.95
CA VAL A 235 -20.03 -9.49 11.60
C VAL A 235 -21.15 -9.03 10.67
N GLN A 236 -21.22 -7.73 10.41
CA GLN A 236 -22.26 -7.14 9.58
C GLN A 236 -21.83 -7.06 8.12
N VAL A 237 -22.51 -7.80 7.25
CA VAL A 237 -22.22 -7.88 5.83
C VAL A 237 -23.42 -7.44 5.01
N TYR A 238 -23.20 -6.48 4.11
CA TYR A 238 -24.19 -5.95 3.19
C TYR A 238 -23.67 -6.03 1.74
N ASP A 239 -24.54 -6.42 0.82
CA ASP A 239 -24.30 -6.30 -0.63
C ASP A 239 -24.52 -4.86 -1.12
N GLU A 240 -25.49 -4.17 -0.54
CA GLU A 240 -25.66 -2.73 -0.68
C GLU A 240 -26.03 -2.14 0.69
N LEU A 241 -25.40 -1.02 1.05
CA LEU A 241 -25.63 -0.41 2.34
C LEU A 241 -27.08 0.13 2.40
N PRO A 242 -27.88 -0.21 3.43
CA PRO A 242 -29.25 0.25 3.53
C PRO A 242 -29.34 1.78 3.56
N LYS A 243 -30.41 2.33 2.96
CA LYS A 243 -30.68 3.78 3.00
C LYS A 243 -30.73 4.27 4.45
N GLY A 244 -30.04 5.37 4.75
CA GLY A 244 -29.98 5.96 6.09
C GLY A 244 -28.87 5.40 6.99
N VAL A 245 -28.18 4.33 6.58
CA VAL A 245 -27.00 3.82 7.29
C VAL A 245 -25.75 4.53 6.76
N SER A 246 -24.95 5.12 7.66
CA SER A 246 -23.68 5.75 7.31
C SER A 246 -22.55 4.71 7.29
N TYR A 247 -21.80 4.66 6.19
CA TYR A 247 -20.63 3.81 6.04
C TYR A 247 -19.55 4.16 7.08
N ASP A 248 -19.28 5.46 7.26
CA ASP A 248 -18.25 5.93 8.19
C ASP A 248 -18.58 5.62 9.64
N LYS A 249 -19.87 5.64 10.02
CA LYS A 249 -20.30 5.22 11.36
C LYS A 249 -20.13 3.72 11.60
N LYS A 250 -20.15 2.89 10.55
CA LYS A 250 -19.92 1.43 10.68
C LYS A 250 -18.44 1.06 10.76
N LEU A 251 -17.55 2.00 10.45
CA LEU A 251 -16.09 1.84 10.52
C LEU A 251 -15.48 2.26 11.87
N LYS A 252 -16.26 2.92 12.73
CA LYS A 252 -15.85 3.30 14.09
C LYS A 252 -16.11 2.14 15.04
#